data_AF-A0A421JD85-F1
#
_entry.id   AF-A0A421JD85-F1
#
_cell.length_a   1.000
_cell.length_b   1.000
_cell.length_c   1.000
_cell.angle_alpha   90.00
_cell.angle_beta   90.00
_cell.angle_gamma   90.00
#
_symmetry.space_group_name_H-M   'P 1'
#
loop_
_entity.id
_entity.type
_entity.pdbx_description
1 polymer ?
#
loop_
_entity_poly.entity_id
_entity_poly.type
_entity_poly.pdbx_seq_one_letter_code
_entity_poly.pdbx_strand_id
1 'polypeptide(L)'
;MAYSDLVPVGTSLIIGATCFALGTIYGNLPYDLNTLWVKDESGQAFSRSLAHYLVWANTPPYVHHVLHGVIFLGMVGCFIKLYKPKEDSKYFEYGTLGLIVFATVIYLTNLRTGINSCFVGDWGEVDMPTGINVMAASQVMMVVILVGVLVLQGGLYYAEWYDAKLKAAFFAEEARLAGLQSDAKAPIAEAEAEATAEVDAGASTAVKNDKAKKRKSKKQ
;
A
#
# COMPACT_ATOMS: atom_id res chain seq x y z
N MET A 1 -11.95 -14.92 -7.28
CA MET A 1 -11.12 -14.00 -6.48
C MET A 1 -11.48 -12.59 -6.89
N ALA A 2 -11.90 -11.74 -5.96
CA ALA A 2 -12.24 -10.36 -6.28
C ALA A 2 -10.97 -9.54 -6.48
N TYR A 3 -11.05 -8.44 -7.22
CA TYR A 3 -9.90 -7.55 -7.43
C TYR A 3 -9.32 -7.03 -6.10
N SER A 4 -10.19 -6.76 -5.13
CA SER A 4 -9.81 -6.37 -3.76
C SER A 4 -8.83 -7.33 -3.10
N ASP A 5 -8.94 -8.63 -3.42
CA ASP A 5 -8.11 -9.68 -2.82
C ASP A 5 -6.72 -9.73 -3.47
N LEU A 6 -6.58 -9.17 -4.68
CA LEU A 6 -5.31 -9.08 -5.40
C LEU A 6 -4.49 -7.85 -4.99
N VAL A 7 -5.12 -6.80 -4.45
CA VAL A 7 -4.43 -5.56 -4.06
C VAL A 7 -3.34 -5.82 -3.00
N PRO A 8 -3.58 -6.60 -1.93
CA PRO A 8 -2.54 -6.97 -0.97
C PRO A 8 -1.41 -7.77 -1.61
N VAL A 9 -1.73 -8.67 -2.54
CA VAL A 9 -0.72 -9.43 -3.30
C VAL A 9 0.17 -8.48 -4.08
N GLY A 10 -0.42 -7.48 -4.75
CA GLY A 10 0.33 -6.42 -5.44
C GLY A 10 1.31 -5.70 -4.52
N THR A 11 0.86 -5.30 -3.32
CA THR A 11 1.73 -4.67 -2.31
C THR A 11 2.86 -5.60 -1.88
N SER A 12 2.58 -6.87 -1.61
CA SER A 12 3.60 -7.85 -1.23
C SER A 12 4.64 -8.07 -2.33
N LEU A 13 4.22 -8.11 -3.60
CA LEU A 13 5.12 -8.23 -4.74
C LEU A 13 6.06 -7.02 -4.85
N ILE A 14 5.52 -5.81 -4.70
CA ILE A 14 6.32 -4.56 -4.73
C ILE A 14 7.35 -4.57 -3.60
N ILE A 15 6.92 -4.81 -2.36
CA ILE A 15 7.81 -4.79 -1.18
C ILE A 15 8.85 -5.91 -1.30
N GLY A 16 8.44 -7.12 -1.65
CA GLY A 16 9.34 -8.26 -1.81
C GLY A 16 10.42 -8.00 -2.86
N ALA A 17 10.03 -7.49 -4.03
CA ALA A 17 10.98 -7.14 -5.08
C ALA A 17 11.94 -6.01 -4.66
N THR A 18 11.42 -5.00 -3.97
CA THR A 18 12.22 -3.86 -3.48
C THR A 18 13.25 -4.30 -2.44
N CYS A 19 12.86 -5.13 -1.47
CA CYS A 19 13.75 -5.68 -0.46
C CYS A 19 14.83 -6.59 -1.07
N PHE A 20 14.47 -7.42 -2.05
CA PHE A 20 15.45 -8.25 -2.76
C PHE A 20 16.47 -7.40 -3.54
N ALA A 21 16.02 -6.35 -4.23
CA ALA A 21 16.89 -5.43 -4.96
C ALA A 21 17.84 -4.68 -4.00
N LEU A 22 17.33 -4.18 -2.88
CA LEU A 22 18.15 -3.57 -1.82
C LEU A 22 19.17 -4.56 -1.24
N GLY A 23 18.79 -5.82 -1.01
CA GLY A 23 19.71 -6.87 -0.58
C GLY A 23 20.80 -7.17 -1.61
N THR A 24 20.45 -7.14 -2.90
CA THR A 24 21.42 -7.32 -4.00
C THR A 24 22.43 -6.17 -4.02
N ILE A 25 21.98 -4.93 -3.86
CA ILE A 25 22.86 -3.76 -3.78
C ILE A 25 23.74 -3.79 -2.52
N TYR A 26 23.17 -4.19 -1.37
CA TYR A 26 23.93 -4.37 -0.14
C TYR A 26 25.09 -5.38 -0.32
N GLY A 27 24.88 -6.45 -1.10
CA GLY A 27 25.94 -7.41 -1.43
C GLY A 27 27.12 -6.82 -2.21
N ASN A 28 26.89 -5.75 -2.99
CA ASN A 28 27.93 -5.06 -3.74
C ASN A 28 28.67 -3.99 -2.90
N LEU A 29 28.02 -3.47 -1.85
CA LEU A 29 28.52 -2.35 -1.06
C LEU A 29 29.94 -2.56 -0.49
N PRO A 30 30.36 -3.75 0.00
CA PRO A 30 31.72 -3.95 0.50
C PRO A 30 32.81 -3.70 -0.54
N TYR A 31 32.50 -3.88 -1.83
CA TYR A 31 33.43 -3.67 -2.93
C TYR A 31 33.46 -2.22 -3.39
N ASP A 32 32.33 -1.52 -3.30
CA ASP A 32 32.15 -0.14 -3.79
C ASP A 32 32.40 0.93 -2.71
N LEU A 33 32.35 0.57 -1.41
CA LEU A 33 32.52 1.52 -0.32
C LEU A 33 33.88 2.25 -0.41
N ASN A 34 34.94 1.49 -0.69
CA ASN A 34 36.30 2.01 -0.78
C ASN A 34 36.63 2.65 -2.12
N THR A 35 35.75 2.57 -3.12
CA THR A 35 35.92 3.32 -4.38
C THR A 35 35.29 4.72 -4.26
N LEU A 36 34.22 4.84 -3.46
CA LEU A 36 33.47 6.10 -3.29
C LEU A 36 33.91 6.96 -2.08
N TRP A 37 34.01 6.35 -0.90
CA TRP A 37 34.01 7.10 0.37
C TRP A 37 35.36 7.10 1.09
N VAL A 38 36.16 6.07 0.87
CA VAL A 38 37.47 5.91 1.52
C VAL A 38 38.57 6.11 0.49
N LYS A 39 39.52 6.98 0.78
CA LYS A 39 40.73 7.10 -0.05
C LYS A 39 41.60 5.87 0.17
N ASP A 40 41.58 4.94 -0.77
CA ASP A 40 42.48 3.81 -0.76
C ASP A 40 43.86 4.22 -1.33
N GLU A 41 44.83 4.43 -0.44
CA GLU A 41 46.22 4.75 -0.81
C GLU A 41 46.92 3.57 -1.53
N SER A 42 46.40 2.35 -1.37
CA SER A 42 46.96 1.16 -2.01
C SER A 42 46.50 0.95 -3.46
N GLY A 43 45.46 1.67 -3.90
CA GLY A 43 44.84 1.53 -5.22
C GLY A 43 44.18 0.17 -5.49
N GLN A 44 44.06 -0.70 -4.49
CA GLN A 44 43.51 -2.04 -4.63
C GLN A 44 41.98 -2.09 -4.67
N ALA A 45 41.30 -1.05 -4.16
CA ALA A 45 39.84 -0.96 -4.12
C ALA A 45 39.22 -1.11 -5.52
N PHE A 46 39.75 -0.39 -6.51
CA PHE A 46 39.28 -0.48 -7.89
C PHE A 46 39.49 -1.87 -8.48
N SER A 47 40.65 -2.49 -8.23
CA SER A 47 40.93 -3.85 -8.70
C SER A 47 40.00 -4.89 -8.06
N ARG A 48 39.66 -4.75 -6.77
CA ARG A 48 38.71 -5.63 -6.09
C ARG A 48 37.29 -5.46 -6.61
N SER A 49 36.85 -4.21 -6.80
CA SER A 49 35.54 -3.91 -7.39
C SER A 49 35.44 -4.43 -8.83
N LEU A 50 36.48 -4.23 -9.65
CA LEU A 50 36.57 -4.78 -10.99
C LEU A 50 36.47 -6.32 -10.99
N ALA A 51 37.23 -7.00 -10.13
CA ALA A 51 37.19 -8.45 -10.02
C ALA A 51 35.79 -8.95 -9.63
N HIS A 52 35.11 -8.26 -8.71
CA HIS A 52 33.73 -8.56 -8.32
C HIS A 52 32.77 -8.42 -9.51
N TYR A 53 32.81 -7.30 -10.23
CA TYR A 53 31.95 -7.08 -11.40
C TYR A 53 32.26 -8.04 -12.55
N LEU A 54 33.51 -8.49 -12.70
CA LEU A 54 33.89 -9.53 -13.64
C LEU A 54 33.29 -10.89 -13.29
N VAL A 55 33.26 -11.28 -12.02
CA VAL A 55 32.55 -12.49 -11.58
C VAL A 55 31.09 -12.40 -11.98
N TRP A 56 30.46 -11.25 -11.74
CA TRP A 56 29.06 -11.04 -12.13
C TRP A 56 28.87 -11.11 -13.65
N ALA A 57 29.76 -10.51 -14.45
CA ALA A 57 29.70 -10.54 -15.91
C ALA A 57 29.83 -11.96 -16.50
N ASN A 58 30.67 -12.80 -15.90
CA ASN A 58 30.99 -14.15 -16.36
C ASN A 58 30.03 -15.22 -15.81
N THR A 59 29.09 -14.84 -14.96
CA THR A 59 28.14 -15.78 -14.37
C THR A 59 27.17 -16.30 -15.44
N PRO A 60 26.75 -17.58 -15.37
CA PRO A 60 25.78 -18.12 -16.31
C PRO A 60 24.48 -17.28 -16.41
N PRO A 61 23.85 -17.17 -17.61
CA PRO A 61 22.72 -16.27 -17.86
C PRO A 61 21.52 -16.45 -16.91
N TYR A 62 21.27 -17.67 -16.45
CA TYR A 62 20.15 -17.97 -15.56
C TYR A 62 20.23 -17.21 -14.22
N VAL A 63 21.42 -16.84 -13.74
CA VAL A 63 21.56 -16.04 -12.52
C VAL A 63 21.07 -14.61 -12.75
N HIS A 64 21.34 -14.03 -13.93
CA HIS A 64 20.79 -12.73 -14.29
C HIS A 64 19.26 -12.79 -14.43
N HIS A 65 18.70 -13.86 -14.96
CA HIS A 65 17.25 -14.02 -15.10
C HIS A 65 16.51 -14.01 -13.75
N VAL A 66 17.16 -14.44 -12.66
CA VAL A 66 16.58 -14.33 -11.31
C VAL A 66 16.31 -12.86 -10.97
N LEU A 67 17.31 -11.99 -11.12
CA LEU A 67 17.16 -10.56 -10.82
C LEU A 67 16.10 -9.89 -11.72
N HIS A 68 16.13 -10.16 -13.03
CA HIS A 68 15.14 -9.63 -13.96
C HIS A 68 13.72 -10.12 -13.64
N GLY A 69 13.58 -11.39 -13.23
CA GLY A 69 12.30 -11.95 -12.78
C GLY A 69 11.75 -11.22 -11.55
N VAL A 70 12.61 -10.89 -10.59
CA VAL A 70 12.21 -10.12 -9.40
C VAL A 70 11.82 -8.68 -9.75
N ILE A 71 12.57 -8.01 -10.63
CA ILE A 71 12.20 -6.68 -11.15
C ILE A 71 10.83 -6.74 -11.84
N PHE A 72 10.60 -7.76 -12.67
CA PHE A 72 9.32 -7.99 -13.33
C PHE A 72 8.18 -8.22 -12.33
N LEU A 73 8.39 -9.02 -11.27
CA LEU A 73 7.43 -9.20 -10.18
C LEU A 73 7.05 -7.88 -9.51
N GLY A 74 8.03 -7.01 -9.25
CA GLY A 74 7.77 -5.67 -8.71
C GLY A 74 6.88 -4.83 -9.64
N MET A 75 7.17 -4.84 -10.94
CA MET A 75 6.34 -4.15 -11.95
C MET A 75 4.93 -4.74 -12.05
N VAL A 76 4.79 -6.06 -12.02
CA VAL A 76 3.48 -6.74 -11.99
C VAL A 76 2.68 -6.29 -10.77
N GLY A 77 3.31 -6.19 -9.60
CA GLY A 77 2.68 -5.66 -8.39
C GLY A 77 2.14 -4.25 -8.57
N CYS A 78 2.90 -3.34 -9.22
CA CYS A 78 2.43 -2.00 -9.56
C CYS A 78 1.22 -2.04 -10.50
N PHE A 79 1.26 -2.85 -11.56
CA PHE A 79 0.16 -2.93 -12.52
C PHE A 79 -1.12 -3.51 -11.92
N ILE A 80 -1.01 -4.46 -10.98
CA ILE A 80 -2.17 -4.95 -10.22
C ILE A 80 -2.86 -3.80 -9.49
N LYS A 81 -2.11 -2.96 -8.77
CA LYS A 81 -2.68 -1.85 -7.98
C LYS A 81 -3.18 -0.69 -8.85
N LEU A 82 -2.61 -0.53 -10.05
CA LEU A 82 -2.97 0.52 -11.01
C LEU A 82 -4.18 0.21 -11.89
N TYR A 83 -4.67 -1.03 -11.92
CA TYR A 83 -5.81 -1.39 -12.77
C TYR A 83 -7.10 -0.67 -12.38
N LYS A 84 -7.36 -0.52 -11.06
CA LYS A 84 -8.46 0.28 -10.51
C LYS A 84 -7.95 1.07 -9.30
N PRO A 85 -7.29 2.22 -9.53
CA PRO A 85 -6.69 2.99 -8.46
C PRO A 85 -7.79 3.71 -7.66
N LYS A 86 -7.68 3.67 -6.33
CA LYS A 86 -8.55 4.46 -5.46
C LYS A 86 -8.14 5.93 -5.57
N GLU A 87 -9.12 6.85 -5.52
CA GLU A 87 -8.87 8.29 -5.58
C GLU A 87 -7.85 8.75 -4.53
N ASP A 88 -7.92 8.19 -3.33
CA ASP A 88 -7.08 8.60 -2.19
C ASP A 88 -5.65 8.03 -2.26
N SER A 89 -5.45 6.92 -2.98
CA SER A 89 -4.16 6.22 -3.03
C SER A 89 -3.42 6.36 -4.36
N LYS A 90 -4.07 6.89 -5.42
CA LYS A 90 -3.52 6.90 -6.79
C LYS A 90 -2.13 7.52 -6.89
N TYR A 91 -1.85 8.61 -6.16
CA TYR A 91 -0.54 9.27 -6.19
C TYR A 91 0.57 8.44 -5.55
N PHE A 92 0.26 7.68 -4.49
CA PHE A 92 1.22 6.75 -3.88
C PHE A 92 1.58 5.61 -4.85
N GLU A 93 0.60 5.10 -5.60
CA GLU A 93 0.84 4.04 -6.59
C GLU A 93 1.61 4.54 -7.81
N TYR A 94 1.25 5.71 -8.35
CA TYR A 94 1.98 6.32 -9.47
C TYR A 94 3.42 6.67 -9.09
N GLY A 95 3.62 7.24 -7.89
CA GLY A 95 4.95 7.50 -7.36
C GLY A 95 5.77 6.22 -7.23
N THR A 96 5.16 5.14 -6.72
CA THR A 96 5.83 3.85 -6.59
C THR A 96 6.23 3.26 -7.94
N LEU A 97 5.32 3.27 -8.93
CA LEU A 97 5.66 2.83 -10.29
C LEU A 97 6.79 3.67 -10.87
N GLY A 98 6.74 4.99 -10.73
CA GLY A 98 7.77 5.91 -11.20
C GLY A 98 9.14 5.60 -10.62
N LEU A 99 9.23 5.36 -9.30
CA LEU A 99 10.47 5.00 -8.64
C LEU A 99 10.99 3.62 -9.07
N ILE A 100 10.13 2.60 -9.23
CA ILE A 100 10.55 1.28 -9.72
C ILE A 100 11.07 1.38 -11.16
N VAL A 101 10.38 2.11 -12.03
CA VAL A 101 10.83 2.32 -13.41
C VAL A 101 12.16 3.07 -13.43
N PHE A 102 12.30 4.13 -12.63
CA PHE A 102 13.54 4.90 -12.57
C PHE A 102 14.73 4.07 -12.07
N ALA A 103 14.54 3.27 -11.01
CA ALA A 103 15.55 2.31 -10.54
C ALA A 103 15.90 1.28 -11.64
N THR A 104 14.91 0.78 -12.37
CA THR A 104 15.11 -0.17 -13.48
C THR A 104 15.92 0.44 -14.62
N VAL A 105 15.64 1.70 -14.98
CA VAL A 105 16.41 2.42 -16.00
C VAL A 105 17.86 2.57 -15.57
N ILE A 106 18.13 3.03 -14.35
CA ILE A 106 19.49 3.16 -13.82
C ILE A 106 20.24 1.82 -13.84
N TYR A 107 19.56 0.74 -13.44
CA TYR A 107 20.11 -0.60 -13.51
C TYR A 107 20.53 -0.99 -14.94
N LEU A 108 19.65 -0.78 -15.93
CA LEU A 108 19.91 -1.14 -17.32
C LEU A 108 20.98 -0.26 -17.95
N THR A 109 20.93 1.06 -17.75
CA THR A 109 21.81 2.01 -18.44
C THR A 109 23.17 2.12 -17.80
N ASN A 110 23.26 2.06 -16.46
CA ASN A 110 24.50 2.34 -15.75
C ASN A 110 25.18 1.04 -15.29
N LEU A 111 24.43 0.14 -14.65
CA LEU A 111 25.01 -1.12 -14.14
C LEU A 111 25.26 -2.12 -15.27
N ARG A 112 24.26 -2.43 -16.10
CA ARG A 112 24.45 -3.45 -17.15
C ARG A 112 25.43 -3.00 -18.22
N THR A 113 25.42 -1.72 -18.60
CA THR A 113 26.45 -1.16 -19.47
C THR A 113 27.82 -1.17 -18.80
N GLY A 114 27.92 -0.75 -17.54
CA GLY A 114 29.19 -0.73 -16.81
C GLY A 114 29.80 -2.12 -16.61
N ILE A 115 29.00 -3.14 -16.32
CA ILE A 115 29.46 -4.55 -16.26
C ILE A 115 29.99 -5.01 -17.61
N ASN A 116 29.37 -4.55 -18.71
CA ASN A 116 29.88 -4.85 -20.05
C ASN A 116 31.24 -4.19 -20.28
N SER A 117 31.43 -2.95 -19.83
CA SER A 117 32.73 -2.26 -19.84
C SER A 117 33.78 -2.99 -18.98
N CYS A 118 33.42 -3.49 -17.79
CA CYS A 118 34.31 -4.34 -16.99
C CYS A 118 34.79 -5.57 -17.77
N PHE A 119 33.90 -6.22 -18.52
CA PHE A 119 34.19 -7.44 -19.27
C PHE A 119 35.05 -7.17 -20.53
N VAL A 120 34.70 -6.14 -21.31
CA VAL A 120 35.39 -5.80 -22.56
C VAL A 120 36.70 -5.05 -22.30
N GLY A 121 36.79 -4.35 -21.17
CA GLY A 121 37.90 -3.44 -20.88
C GLY A 121 37.80 -2.10 -21.60
N ASP A 122 36.66 -1.80 -22.23
CA ASP A 122 36.39 -0.54 -22.91
C ASP A 122 35.45 0.34 -22.09
N TRP A 123 35.98 1.50 -21.67
CA TRP A 123 35.32 2.48 -20.80
C TRP A 123 34.93 3.76 -21.56
N GLY A 124 35.11 3.79 -22.89
CA GLY A 124 34.80 4.96 -23.71
C GLY A 124 35.69 6.16 -23.39
N GLU A 125 35.06 7.29 -23.04
CA GLU A 125 35.75 8.57 -22.78
C GLU A 125 36.39 8.66 -21.38
N VAL A 126 36.11 7.69 -20.50
CA VAL A 126 36.60 7.70 -19.11
C VAL A 126 37.57 6.55 -18.84
N ASP A 127 38.38 6.68 -17.81
CA ASP A 127 39.23 5.59 -17.32
C ASP A 127 38.44 4.63 -16.42
N MET A 128 39.00 3.43 -16.22
CA MET A 128 38.39 2.37 -15.42
C MET A 128 37.97 2.80 -14.01
N PRO A 129 38.83 3.51 -13.22
CA PRO A 129 38.44 3.99 -11.89
C PRO A 129 37.23 4.91 -11.92
N THR A 130 37.17 5.86 -12.86
CA THR A 130 36.02 6.76 -13.01
C THR A 130 34.76 5.98 -13.38
N GLY A 131 34.86 5.03 -14.31
CA GLY A 131 33.74 4.17 -14.70
C GLY A 131 33.18 3.33 -13.55
N ILE A 132 34.04 2.72 -12.74
CA ILE A 132 33.65 1.99 -11.53
C ILE A 132 32.97 2.92 -10.52
N ASN A 133 33.47 4.14 -10.35
CA ASN A 133 32.83 5.13 -9.48
C ASN A 133 31.43 5.52 -9.95
N VAL A 134 31.20 5.65 -11.26
CA VAL A 134 29.86 5.90 -11.81
C VAL A 134 28.92 4.73 -11.51
N MET A 135 29.40 3.48 -11.64
CA MET A 135 28.61 2.30 -11.28
C MET A 135 28.27 2.28 -9.79
N ALA A 136 29.26 2.46 -8.92
CA ALA A 136 29.10 2.49 -7.47
C ALA A 136 28.13 3.60 -7.03
N ALA A 137 28.29 4.82 -7.58
CA ALA A 137 27.40 5.94 -7.29
C ALA A 137 25.96 5.67 -7.75
N SER A 138 25.80 5.00 -8.89
CA SER A 138 24.48 4.57 -9.39
C SER A 138 23.80 3.60 -8.42
N GLN A 139 24.55 2.70 -7.78
CA GLN A 139 24.00 1.82 -6.75
C GLN A 139 23.52 2.59 -5.52
N VAL A 140 24.29 3.57 -5.03
CA VAL A 140 23.87 4.43 -3.91
C VAL A 140 22.59 5.21 -4.26
N MET A 141 22.50 5.75 -5.48
CA MET A 141 21.29 6.42 -5.96
C MET A 141 20.09 5.47 -5.98
N MET A 142 20.26 4.23 -6.47
CA MET A 142 19.21 3.22 -6.43
C MET A 142 18.76 2.89 -5.00
N VAL A 143 19.66 2.86 -4.01
CA VAL A 143 19.27 2.68 -2.60
C VAL A 143 18.29 3.77 -2.17
N VAL A 144 18.58 5.04 -2.45
CA VAL A 144 17.69 6.15 -2.09
C VAL A 144 16.31 6.00 -2.75
N ILE A 145 16.28 5.64 -4.04
CA ILE A 145 15.04 5.45 -4.81
C ILE A 145 14.21 4.28 -4.26
N LEU A 146 14.85 3.12 -4.01
CA LEU A 146 14.20 1.91 -3.52
C LEU A 146 13.74 2.06 -2.06
N VAL A 147 14.49 2.77 -1.22
CA VAL A 147 14.01 3.18 0.12
C VAL A 147 12.79 4.09 -0.02
N GLY A 148 12.79 5.01 -0.99
CA GLY A 148 11.62 5.81 -1.34
C GLY A 148 10.38 4.95 -1.66
N VAL A 149 10.54 3.84 -2.39
CA VAL A 149 9.46 2.87 -2.64
C VAL A 149 8.93 2.29 -1.33
N LEU A 150 9.82 1.85 -0.42
CA LEU A 150 9.40 1.31 0.87
C LEU A 150 8.67 2.35 1.73
N VAL A 151 9.15 3.61 1.71
CA VAL A 151 8.49 4.73 2.41
C VAL A 151 7.10 5.00 1.84
N LEU A 152 6.93 5.00 0.51
CA LEU A 152 5.62 5.18 -0.11
C LEU A 152 4.66 4.03 0.22
N GLN A 153 5.12 2.78 0.14
CA GLN A 153 4.28 1.62 0.43
C GLN A 153 3.93 1.53 1.93
N GLY A 154 4.89 1.83 2.81
CA GLY A 154 4.66 1.90 4.26
C GLY A 154 3.75 3.08 4.65
N GLY A 155 3.91 4.24 4.01
CA GLY A 155 3.05 5.41 4.20
C GLY A 155 1.62 5.15 3.74
N LEU A 156 1.44 4.49 2.60
CA LEU A 156 0.13 4.07 2.11
C LEU A 156 -0.53 3.09 3.08
N TYR A 157 0.21 2.08 3.57
CA TYR A 157 -0.31 1.15 4.57
C TYR A 157 -0.75 1.88 5.85
N TYR A 158 0.05 2.83 6.32
CA TYR A 158 -0.28 3.63 7.50
C TYR A 158 -1.55 4.47 7.29
N ALA A 159 -1.68 5.11 6.12
CA ALA A 159 -2.87 5.90 5.77
C ALA A 159 -4.13 5.01 5.72
N GLU A 160 -4.08 3.86 5.05
CA GLU A 160 -5.21 2.93 4.97
C GLU A 160 -5.59 2.37 6.35
N TRP A 161 -4.60 2.04 7.19
CA TRP A 161 -4.83 1.57 8.55
C TRP A 161 -5.49 2.64 9.43
N TYR A 162 -5.01 3.88 9.34
CA TYR A 162 -5.56 5.00 10.10
C TYR A 162 -7.01 5.31 9.68
N ASP A 163 -7.27 5.35 8.38
CA ASP A 163 -8.63 5.57 7.85
C ASP A 163 -9.60 4.46 8.26
N ALA A 164 -9.15 3.19 8.25
CA ALA A 164 -9.95 2.07 8.71
C ALA A 164 -10.32 2.21 10.20
N LYS A 165 -9.36 2.67 11.03
CA LYS A 165 -9.59 2.91 12.45
C LYS A 165 -10.61 4.03 12.70
N LEU A 166 -10.54 5.13 11.94
CA LEU A 166 -11.50 6.23 12.04
C LEU A 166 -12.92 5.80 11.63
N LYS A 167 -13.05 5.09 10.51
CA LYS A 167 -14.34 4.56 10.04
C LYS A 167 -14.97 3.61 11.06
N ALA A 168 -14.18 2.73 11.66
CA ALA A 168 -14.66 1.81 12.69
C ALA A 168 -15.19 2.56 13.93
N ALA A 169 -14.48 3.60 14.38
CA ALA A 169 -14.94 4.42 15.51
C ALA A 169 -16.23 5.19 15.19
N PHE A 170 -16.33 5.75 13.97
CA PHE A 170 -17.53 6.45 13.52
C PHE A 170 -18.76 5.53 13.48
N PHE A 171 -18.64 4.34 12.89
CA PHE A 171 -19.75 3.37 12.85
C PHE A 171 -20.12 2.83 14.23
N ALA A 172 -19.15 2.69 15.14
CA ALA A 172 -19.44 2.32 16.52
C ALA A 172 -20.26 3.40 17.25
N GLU A 173 -19.96 4.68 17.01
CA GLU A 173 -20.73 5.78 17.58
C GLU A 173 -22.11 5.90 16.94
N GLU A 174 -22.25 5.73 15.62
CA GLU A 174 -23.56 5.66 14.95
C GLU A 174 -24.41 4.52 15.50
N ALA A 175 -23.83 3.33 15.71
CA ALA A 175 -24.54 2.19 16.30
C ALA A 175 -24.97 2.47 17.75
N ARG A 176 -24.12 3.15 18.54
CA ARG A 176 -24.44 3.57 19.91
C ARG A 176 -25.58 4.58 19.92
N LEU A 177 -25.54 5.58 19.05
CA LEU A 177 -26.58 6.60 18.91
C LEU A 177 -27.90 6.00 18.40
N ALA A 178 -27.85 5.05 17.45
CA ALA A 178 -29.04 4.35 16.97
C ALA A 178 -29.70 3.50 18.09
N GLY A 179 -28.90 2.83 18.92
CA GLY A 179 -29.39 2.10 20.10
C GLY A 179 -30.02 3.03 21.15
N LEU A 180 -29.40 4.17 21.42
CA LEU A 180 -29.95 5.19 22.32
C LEU A 180 -31.24 5.81 21.76
N GLN A 181 -31.35 6.00 20.44
CA GLN A 181 -32.56 6.50 19.80
C GLN A 181 -33.68 5.47 19.80
N SER A 182 -33.39 4.17 19.67
CA SER A 182 -34.40 3.12 19.84
C SER A 182 -34.87 2.98 21.29
N ASP A 183 -33.95 3.06 22.24
CA ASP A 183 -34.26 3.00 23.68
C ASP A 183 -35.02 4.25 24.15
N ALA A 184 -34.72 5.42 23.57
CA ALA A 184 -35.46 6.65 23.85
C ALA A 184 -36.86 6.66 23.22
N LYS A 185 -37.09 5.94 22.10
CA LYS A 185 -38.41 5.85 21.44
C LYS A 185 -39.34 4.82 22.09
N ALA A 186 -38.80 3.78 22.73
CA ALA A 186 -39.57 2.74 23.42
C ALA A 186 -40.54 3.29 24.49
N PRO A 187 -40.13 4.15 25.45
CA PRO A 187 -41.04 4.68 26.46
C PRO A 187 -42.08 5.67 25.89
N ILE A 188 -41.78 6.33 24.75
CA ILE A 188 -42.72 7.25 24.09
C ILE A 188 -43.78 6.47 23.30
N ALA A 189 -43.39 5.37 22.66
CA ALA A 189 -44.31 4.47 21.96
C ALA A 189 -45.20 3.68 22.93
N GLU A 190 -44.67 3.28 24.09
CA GLU A 190 -45.46 2.68 25.18
C GLU A 190 -46.45 3.69 25.78
N ALA A 191 -46.02 4.94 26.01
CA ALA A 191 -46.90 6.00 26.50
C ALA A 191 -47.98 6.42 25.48
N GLU A 192 -47.67 6.47 24.18
CA GLU A 192 -48.68 6.70 23.12
C GLU A 192 -49.66 5.54 22.99
N ALA A 193 -49.19 4.29 23.12
CA ALA A 193 -50.04 3.10 23.09
C ALA A 193 -51.00 3.06 24.31
N GLU A 194 -50.51 3.36 25.51
CA GLU A 194 -51.35 3.49 26.71
C GLU A 194 -52.37 4.63 26.59
N ALA A 195 -51.97 5.80 26.05
CA ALA A 195 -52.87 6.92 25.82
C ALA A 195 -53.97 6.59 24.80
N THR A 196 -53.67 5.89 23.70
CA THR A 196 -54.69 5.43 22.75
C THR A 196 -55.62 4.36 23.34
N ALA A 197 -55.14 3.50 24.24
CA ALA A 197 -55.94 2.49 24.91
C ALA A 197 -56.92 3.12 25.93
N GLU A 198 -56.52 4.17 26.65
CA GLU A 198 -57.42 4.91 27.55
C GLU A 198 -58.52 5.68 26.78
N VAL A 199 -58.20 6.24 25.61
CA VAL A 199 -59.19 6.95 24.79
C VAL A 199 -60.25 6.00 24.21
N ASP A 200 -59.87 4.79 23.80
CA ASP A 200 -60.81 3.78 23.29
C ASP A 200 -61.69 3.17 24.42
N ALA A 201 -61.13 3.03 25.63
CA ALA A 201 -61.89 2.65 26.83
C ALA A 201 -62.90 3.74 27.27
N GLY A 202 -62.55 5.02 27.12
CA GLY A 202 -63.43 6.18 27.37
C GLY A 202 -64.59 6.29 26.38
N ALA A 203 -64.38 5.97 25.10
CA ALA A 203 -65.44 5.96 24.09
C ALA A 203 -66.48 4.84 24.33
N SER A 204 -66.05 3.70 24.87
CA SER A 204 -66.92 2.54 25.16
C SER A 204 -67.93 2.80 26.30
N THR A 205 -67.62 3.70 27.24
CA THR A 205 -68.50 4.01 28.39
C THR A 205 -69.56 5.08 28.07
N ALA A 206 -69.29 6.01 27.15
CA ALA A 206 -70.27 7.02 26.72
C ALA A 206 -71.45 6.42 25.93
N VAL A 207 -71.22 5.37 25.12
CA VAL A 207 -72.26 4.77 24.26
C VAL A 207 -73.28 3.91 25.04
N LYS A 208 -72.92 3.42 26.23
CA LYS A 208 -73.84 2.57 27.04
C LYS A 208 -74.94 3.37 27.76
N ASN A 209 -74.72 4.65 28.07
CA ASN A 209 -75.71 5.43 28.83
C ASN A 209 -76.87 5.98 27.97
N ASP A 210 -76.65 6.21 26.67
CA ASP A 210 -77.71 6.75 25.79
C ASP A 210 -78.75 5.69 25.36
N LYS A 211 -78.37 4.41 25.26
CA LYS A 211 -79.30 3.33 24.91
C LYS A 211 -80.24 2.92 26.04
N ALA A 212 -79.90 3.19 27.30
CA ALA A 212 -80.74 2.86 28.45
C ALA A 212 -81.94 3.82 28.61
N LYS A 213 -81.81 5.09 28.18
CA LYS A 213 -82.86 6.11 28.36
C LYS A 213 -83.98 6.03 27.31
N LYS A 214 -83.69 5.54 26.10
CA LYS A 214 -84.66 5.47 24.99
C LYS A 214 -85.66 4.30 25.06
N ARG A 215 -85.42 3.27 25.88
CA ARG A 215 -86.25 2.05 25.91
C ARG A 215 -87.48 2.10 26.83
N LYS A 216 -87.63 3.12 27.68
CA LYS A 216 -88.76 3.24 28.63
C LYS A 216 -89.95 4.09 28.15
N SER A 217 -89.89 4.69 26.96
CA SER A 217 -90.91 5.68 26.50
C SER A 217 -91.95 5.16 25.51
N LYS A 218 -92.00 3.86 25.17
CA LYS A 218 -92.90 3.38 24.11
C LYS A 218 -93.67 2.12 24.51
N LYS A 219 -94.65 2.30 25.41
CA LYS A 219 -95.79 1.39 25.62
C LYS A 219 -96.95 2.21 26.20
N GLN A 220 -97.70 2.85 25.30
CA GLN A 220 -99.13 3.13 25.41
C GLN A 220 -99.72 2.86 24.03
#